data_AF-A0A370FBT5-F1
#
_entry.id   AF-A0A370FBT5-F1
#
_cell.length_a   1.000
_cell.length_b   1.000
_cell.length_c   1.000
_cell.angle_alpha   90.00
_cell.angle_beta   90.00
_cell.angle_gamma   90.00
#
_symmetry.space_group_name_H-M   'P 1'
#
loop_
_entity.id
_entity.type
_entity.pdbx_description
1 polymer ?
#
loop_
_entity_poly.entity_id
_entity_poly.type
_entity_poly.pdbx_seq_one_letter_code
_entity_poly.pdbx_strand_id
1 'polypeptide(L)'
;MTARASSVEALEAEIARLTQERRDLERQQRQLRVDELKALVDHFAQQLGAAGFGLQDGIDALQARARPAPPPVEQPARHSVIKPAPFVTAPKSQPRPPMDAVHLRAQSVLGSDAIDWLQRAHPLLGGMTPTQMAATPRGEEKVLALLAAYARGA
;
A
#
# COMPACT_ATOMS: atom_id res chain seq x y z
N MET A 1 1.58 23.79 53.08
CA MET A 1 1.11 22.88 52.00
C MET A 1 0.74 23.62 50.69
N THR A 2 0.98 24.92 50.57
CA THR A 2 0.55 25.75 49.41
C THR A 2 1.48 25.70 48.19
N ALA A 3 2.79 25.55 48.37
CA ALA A 3 3.76 25.55 47.27
C ALA A 3 3.66 24.34 46.31
N ARG A 4 3.11 23.20 46.78
CA ARG A 4 2.84 22.05 45.91
C ARG A 4 1.62 22.28 45.01
N ALA A 5 0.60 22.97 45.51
CA ALA A 5 -0.59 23.29 44.73
C ALA A 5 -0.26 24.24 43.57
N SER A 6 0.54 25.28 43.81
CA SER A 6 0.98 26.22 42.76
C SER A 6 1.87 25.57 41.71
N SER A 7 2.65 24.55 42.08
CA SER A 7 3.47 23.79 41.12
C SER A 7 2.63 22.88 40.22
N VAL A 8 1.52 22.34 40.73
CA VAL A 8 0.60 21.50 39.95
C VAL A 8 -0.20 22.38 38.98
N GLU A 9 -0.70 23.53 39.43
CA GLU A 9 -1.41 24.50 38.57
C GLU A 9 -0.52 25.01 37.42
N ALA A 10 0.77 25.28 37.68
CA ALA A 10 1.72 25.67 36.63
C ALA A 10 1.95 24.55 35.60
N LEU A 11 2.00 23.29 36.05
CA LEU A 11 2.12 22.13 35.18
C LEU A 11 0.84 21.91 34.35
N GLU A 12 -0.34 22.08 34.94
CA GLU A 12 -1.62 21.99 34.24
C GLU A 12 -1.76 23.07 33.16
N ALA A 13 -1.35 24.31 33.45
CA ALA A 13 -1.33 25.39 32.48
C ALA A 13 -0.39 25.09 31.30
N GLU A 14 0.79 24.52 31.58
CA GLU A 14 1.75 24.14 30.54
C GLU A 14 1.23 22.97 29.69
N ILE A 15 0.60 21.96 30.31
CA ILE A 15 -0.04 20.85 29.58
C ILE A 15 -1.16 21.38 28.68
N ALA A 16 -1.97 22.32 29.16
CA ALA A 16 -3.04 22.92 28.38
C ALA A 16 -2.49 23.69 27.17
N ARG A 17 -1.41 24.45 27.36
CA ARG A 17 -0.70 25.16 26.29
C ARG A 17 -0.16 24.20 25.23
N LEU A 18 0.60 23.19 25.64
CA LEU A 18 1.19 22.21 24.72
C LEU A 18 0.12 21.40 23.97
N THR A 19 -1.00 21.09 24.64
CA THR A 19 -2.14 20.42 24.00
C THR A 19 -2.78 21.29 22.93
N GLN A 20 -2.93 22.58 23.18
CA GLN A 20 -3.47 23.52 22.21
C GLN A 20 -2.52 23.68 21.00
N GLU A 21 -1.23 23.84 21.25
CA GLU A 21 -0.22 23.95 20.21
C GLU A 21 -0.18 22.71 19.31
N ARG A 22 -0.25 21.51 19.91
CA ARG A 22 -0.35 20.26 19.15
C ARG A 22 -1.60 20.23 18.26
N ARG A 23 -2.76 20.64 18.78
CA ARG A 23 -4.01 20.67 17.99
C ARG A 23 -3.93 21.66 16.83
N ASP A 24 -3.26 22.78 17.02
CA ASP A 24 -3.06 23.78 15.97
C ASP A 24 -2.14 23.26 14.87
N LEU A 25 -1.03 22.62 15.25
CA LEU A 25 -0.13 21.95 14.30
C LEU A 25 -0.82 20.82 13.53
N GLU A 26 -1.64 20.01 14.19
CA GLU A 26 -2.41 18.97 13.52
C GLU A 26 -3.40 19.54 12.50
N ARG A 27 -4.05 20.67 12.82
CA ARG A 27 -4.93 21.37 11.87
C ARG A 27 -4.14 21.90 10.68
N GLN A 28 -2.98 22.49 10.90
CA GLN A 28 -2.10 22.96 9.83
C GLN A 28 -1.64 21.81 8.92
N GLN A 29 -1.21 20.69 9.50
CA GLN A 29 -0.79 19.52 8.71
C GLN A 29 -1.93 18.96 7.86
N ARG A 30 -3.15 18.88 8.42
CA ARG A 30 -4.33 18.45 7.65
C ARG A 30 -4.61 19.40 6.49
N GLN A 31 -4.52 20.71 6.71
CA GLN A 31 -4.73 21.69 5.66
C GLN A 31 -3.70 21.55 4.53
N LEU A 32 -2.41 21.46 4.88
CA LEU A 32 -1.34 21.25 3.90
C LEU A 32 -1.53 19.98 3.07
N ARG A 33 -1.96 18.88 3.70
CA ARG A 33 -2.27 17.63 2.97
C ARG A 33 -3.44 17.81 2.00
N VAL A 34 -4.49 18.53 2.39
CA VAL A 34 -5.64 18.80 1.51
C VAL A 34 -5.21 19.64 0.31
N ASP A 35 -4.39 20.67 0.55
CA ASP A 35 -3.90 21.56 -0.51
C ASP A 35 -2.97 20.80 -1.48
N GLU A 36 -2.10 19.93 -0.96
CA GLU A 36 -1.22 19.07 -1.77
C GLU A 36 -2.03 18.10 -2.64
N LEU A 37 -3.03 17.42 -2.05
CA LEU A 37 -3.92 16.53 -2.79
C LEU A 37 -4.69 17.26 -3.89
N LYS A 38 -5.16 18.47 -3.60
CA LYS A 38 -5.86 19.30 -4.59
C LYS A 38 -4.95 19.67 -5.75
N ALA A 39 -3.74 20.14 -5.47
CA ALA A 39 -2.76 20.48 -6.51
C ALA A 39 -2.41 19.27 -7.39
N LEU A 40 -2.30 18.08 -6.79
CA LEU A 40 -2.06 16.85 -7.52
C LEU A 40 -3.23 16.50 -8.46
N VAL A 41 -4.47 16.58 -7.94
CA VAL A 41 -5.69 16.34 -8.74
C VAL A 41 -5.79 17.33 -9.90
N ASP A 42 -5.55 18.61 -9.65
CA ASP A 42 -5.59 19.65 -10.68
C ASP A 42 -4.54 19.40 -11.77
N HIS A 43 -3.33 18.98 -11.37
CA HIS A 43 -2.28 18.61 -12.31
C HIS A 43 -2.67 17.41 -13.18
N PHE A 44 -3.24 16.35 -12.59
CA PHE A 44 -3.72 15.20 -13.35
C PHE A 44 -4.87 15.56 -14.28
N ALA A 45 -5.81 16.40 -13.83
CA ALA A 45 -6.90 16.87 -14.67
C ALA A 45 -6.38 17.63 -15.89
N GLN A 46 -5.37 18.48 -15.72
CA GLN A 46 -4.69 19.16 -16.83
C GLN A 46 -4.00 18.17 -17.78
N GLN A 47 -3.28 17.18 -17.25
CA GLN A 47 -2.62 16.17 -18.09
C GLN A 47 -3.62 15.33 -18.89
N LEU A 48 -4.73 14.92 -18.27
CA LEU A 48 -5.79 14.16 -18.94
C LEU A 48 -6.47 14.99 -20.02
N GLY A 49 -6.77 16.27 -19.73
CA GLY A 49 -7.30 17.20 -20.73
C GLY A 49 -6.35 17.41 -21.91
N ALA A 50 -5.04 17.55 -21.65
CA ALA A 50 -4.02 17.68 -22.70
C ALA A 50 -3.88 16.40 -23.55
N ALA A 51 -4.10 15.24 -22.95
CA ALA A 51 -4.15 13.95 -23.64
C ALA A 51 -5.50 13.69 -24.35
N GLY A 52 -6.45 14.63 -24.29
CA GLY A 52 -7.75 14.55 -24.95
C GLY A 52 -8.79 13.72 -24.22
N PHE A 53 -8.52 13.29 -22.98
CA PHE A 53 -9.50 12.57 -22.16
C PHE A 53 -10.43 13.57 -21.47
N GLY A 54 -11.72 13.50 -21.81
CA GLY A 54 -12.75 14.33 -21.20
C GLY A 54 -13.28 13.76 -19.88
N LEU A 55 -13.94 14.61 -19.09
CA LEU A 55 -14.70 14.19 -17.91
C LEU A 55 -15.73 13.08 -18.24
N GLN A 56 -16.29 13.11 -19.46
CA GLN A 56 -17.26 12.13 -19.93
C GLN A 56 -16.63 10.74 -20.11
N ASP A 57 -15.43 10.65 -20.69
CA ASP A 57 -14.69 9.39 -20.83
C ASP A 57 -14.35 8.78 -19.46
N GLY A 58 -14.04 9.64 -18.48
CA GLY A 58 -13.83 9.24 -17.10
C GLY A 58 -15.08 8.67 -16.43
N ILE A 59 -16.24 9.32 -16.63
CA ILE A 59 -17.53 8.84 -16.11
C ILE A 59 -17.90 7.50 -16.75
N ASP A 60 -17.74 7.36 -18.07
CA ASP A 60 -18.06 6.13 -18.80
C ASP A 60 -17.17 4.95 -18.34
N ALA A 61 -15.88 5.20 -18.12
CA ALA A 61 -14.95 4.21 -17.57
C ALA A 61 -15.34 3.75 -16.15
N LEU A 62 -15.81 4.67 -15.30
CA LEU A 62 -16.28 4.34 -13.95
C LEU A 62 -17.60 3.58 -13.98
N GLN A 63 -18.54 3.93 -14.86
CA GLN A 63 -19.80 3.20 -15.04
C GLN A 63 -19.56 1.77 -15.56
N ALA A 64 -18.60 1.59 -16.47
CA ALA A 64 -18.21 0.27 -16.95
C ALA A 64 -17.69 -0.65 -15.82
N ARG A 65 -16.96 -0.09 -14.84
CA ARG A 65 -16.49 -0.83 -13.65
C ARG A 65 -17.56 -1.02 -12.57
N ALA A 66 -18.53 -0.11 -12.47
CA ALA A 66 -19.64 -0.22 -11.53
C ALA A 66 -20.66 -1.28 -11.95
N ARG A 67 -20.62 -1.75 -13.21
CA ARG A 67 -21.43 -2.88 -13.66
C ARG A 67 -20.96 -4.15 -12.92
N PRO A 68 -21.82 -4.82 -12.13
CA PRO A 68 -21.45 -6.09 -11.52
C PRO A 68 -21.06 -7.04 -12.65
N ALA A 69 -19.87 -7.63 -12.52
CA ALA A 69 -19.40 -8.62 -13.48
C ALA A 69 -20.49 -9.71 -13.64
N PRO A 70 -20.83 -10.12 -14.88
CA PRO A 70 -21.69 -11.28 -15.05
C PRO A 70 -21.11 -12.46 -14.25
N PRO A 71 -21.95 -13.30 -13.64
CA PRO A 71 -21.47 -14.45 -12.88
C PRO A 71 -20.50 -15.25 -13.76
N PRO A 72 -19.39 -15.76 -13.19
CA PRO A 72 -18.39 -16.46 -13.96
C PRO A 72 -19.06 -17.61 -14.70
N VAL A 73 -19.13 -17.50 -16.03
CA VAL A 73 -19.48 -18.62 -16.88
C VAL A 73 -18.42 -19.68 -16.59
N GLU A 74 -18.84 -20.83 -16.07
CA GLU A 74 -17.99 -21.97 -15.75
C GLU A 74 -17.04 -22.22 -16.93
N GLN A 75 -15.79 -21.76 -16.78
CA GLN A 75 -14.74 -22.20 -17.68
C GLN A 75 -14.50 -23.67 -17.34
N PRO A 76 -14.59 -24.59 -18.32
CA PRO A 76 -14.33 -25.99 -18.03
C PRO A 76 -12.92 -26.12 -17.48
N ALA A 77 -12.81 -26.70 -16.29
CA ALA A 77 -11.55 -26.95 -15.60
C ALA A 77 -10.58 -27.63 -16.56
N ARG A 78 -9.58 -26.86 -17.04
CA ARG A 78 -8.44 -27.42 -17.75
C ARG A 78 -7.61 -28.18 -16.72
N HIS A 79 -7.95 -29.46 -16.56
CA HIS A 79 -7.11 -30.44 -15.88
C HIS A 79 -5.81 -30.57 -16.68
N SER A 80 -4.83 -29.74 -16.37
CA SER A 80 -3.46 -29.96 -16.80
C SER A 80 -2.94 -31.17 -16.03
N VAL A 81 -3.04 -32.34 -16.66
CA VAL A 81 -2.45 -33.60 -16.21
C VAL A 81 -0.96 -33.37 -15.97
N ILE A 82 -0.57 -33.31 -14.70
CA ILE A 82 0.83 -33.30 -14.27
C ILE A 82 1.39 -34.69 -14.61
N LYS A 83 2.20 -34.78 -15.66
CA LYS A 83 3.05 -35.96 -15.88
C LYS A 83 4.11 -35.97 -14.78
N PRO A 84 4.29 -37.06 -14.00
CA PRO A 84 5.36 -37.12 -13.02
C PRO A 84 6.71 -37.17 -13.74
N ALA A 85 7.55 -36.16 -13.48
CA ALA A 85 8.95 -36.20 -13.88
C ALA A 85 9.69 -37.30 -13.09
N PRO A 86 10.69 -37.98 -13.68
CA PRO A 86 11.41 -39.06 -13.00
C PRO A 86 12.21 -38.51 -11.81
N PHE A 87 12.27 -39.30 -10.75
CA PHE A 87 13.07 -39.06 -9.56
C PHE A 87 14.53 -38.80 -9.95
N VAL A 88 14.98 -37.56 -9.78
CA VAL A 88 16.40 -37.21 -9.74
C VAL A 88 16.76 -36.90 -8.30
N THR A 89 17.68 -37.70 -7.80
CA THR A 89 18.38 -37.63 -6.53
C THR A 89 18.77 -36.20 -6.14
N ALA A 90 18.55 -35.86 -4.88
CA ALA A 90 19.03 -34.62 -4.27
C ALA A 90 20.54 -34.42 -4.52
N PRO A 91 20.94 -33.18 -4.85
CA PRO A 91 22.19 -32.66 -4.35
C PRO A 91 21.97 -31.33 -3.62
N LYS A 92 22.39 -31.33 -2.35
CA LYS A 92 23.29 -30.33 -1.77
C LYS A 92 22.94 -28.86 -2.03
N SER A 93 22.47 -28.21 -0.96
CA SER A 93 22.56 -26.76 -0.76
C SER A 93 21.85 -25.94 -1.82
N GLN A 94 20.52 -25.78 -1.70
CA GLN A 94 19.88 -24.62 -2.31
C GLN A 94 20.62 -23.37 -1.79
N PRO A 95 21.19 -22.54 -2.68
CA PRO A 95 21.62 -21.22 -2.27
C PRO A 95 20.37 -20.53 -1.76
N ARG A 96 20.42 -20.01 -0.54
CA ARG A 96 19.44 -19.02 -0.07
C ARG A 96 19.25 -18.05 -1.24
N PRO A 97 18.03 -17.89 -1.80
CA PRO A 97 17.83 -16.89 -2.85
C PRO A 97 18.38 -15.57 -2.30
N PRO A 98 19.09 -14.77 -3.12
CA PRO A 98 19.52 -13.44 -2.69
C PRO A 98 18.27 -12.79 -2.10
N MET A 99 18.35 -12.35 -0.84
CA MET A 99 17.21 -11.73 -0.19
C MET A 99 16.91 -10.45 -0.96
N ASP A 100 15.96 -10.54 -1.89
CA ASP A 100 15.49 -9.39 -2.67
C ASP A 100 15.08 -8.29 -1.69
N ALA A 101 15.36 -7.04 -2.03
CA ALA A 101 15.08 -5.89 -1.16
C ALA A 101 13.62 -5.88 -0.66
N VAL A 102 12.71 -6.40 -1.49
CA VAL A 102 11.29 -6.62 -1.19
C VAL A 102 11.07 -7.62 -0.06
N HIS A 103 11.76 -8.76 -0.05
CA HIS A 103 11.61 -9.77 1.01
C HIS A 103 12.12 -9.25 2.35
N LEU A 104 13.28 -8.57 2.34
CA LEU A 104 13.84 -7.90 3.51
C LEU A 104 12.90 -6.85 4.09
N ARG A 105 12.32 -6.03 3.22
CA ARG A 105 11.38 -4.98 3.63
C ARG A 105 10.05 -5.54 4.10
N ALA A 106 9.56 -6.60 3.47
CA ALA A 106 8.34 -7.27 3.91
C ALA A 106 8.53 -7.88 5.29
N GLN A 107 9.67 -8.52 5.54
CA GLN A 107 10.00 -9.09 6.84
C GLN A 107 10.12 -8.03 7.95
N SER A 108 10.65 -6.84 7.66
CA SER A 108 10.75 -5.78 8.66
C SER A 108 9.42 -5.09 8.97
N VAL A 109 8.47 -5.11 8.05
CA VAL A 109 7.16 -4.46 8.21
C VAL A 109 6.09 -5.41 8.73
N LEU A 110 6.07 -6.66 8.23
CA LEU A 110 5.02 -7.65 8.48
C LEU A 110 5.49 -8.81 9.38
N GLY A 111 6.78 -8.93 9.67
CA GLY A 111 7.31 -9.97 10.54
C GLY A 111 7.13 -11.39 9.97
N SER A 112 6.48 -12.27 10.72
CA SER A 112 6.20 -13.66 10.33
C SER A 112 5.29 -13.76 9.10
N ASP A 113 4.42 -12.78 8.91
CA ASP A 113 3.36 -12.84 7.89
C ASP A 113 3.86 -12.35 6.52
N ALA A 114 5.13 -11.96 6.43
CA ALA A 114 5.76 -11.46 5.22
C ALA A 114 5.71 -12.47 4.07
N ILE A 115 5.95 -13.76 4.34
CA ILE A 115 5.97 -14.80 3.30
C ILE A 115 4.56 -15.03 2.75
N ASP A 116 3.57 -15.15 3.62
CA ASP A 116 2.18 -15.35 3.23
C ASP A 116 1.64 -14.13 2.47
N TRP A 117 2.01 -12.92 2.90
CA TRP A 117 1.63 -11.68 2.22
C TRP A 117 2.24 -11.59 0.82
N LEU A 118 3.50 -11.97 0.65
CA LEU A 118 4.19 -11.95 -0.66
C LEU A 118 3.60 -12.95 -1.65
N GLN A 119 3.05 -14.07 -1.16
CA GLN A 119 2.42 -15.10 -1.99
C GLN A 119 0.93 -14.85 -2.24
N ARG A 120 0.29 -13.95 -1.49
CA ARG A 120 -1.13 -13.63 -1.65
C ARG A 120 -1.34 -12.62 -2.77
N ALA A 121 -2.34 -12.87 -3.60
CA ALA A 121 -2.80 -11.92 -4.61
C ALA A 121 -3.28 -10.63 -3.93
N HIS A 122 -2.71 -9.48 -4.30
CA HIS A 122 -3.06 -8.20 -3.68
C HIS A 122 -3.93 -7.35 -4.63
N PRO A 123 -5.10 -6.84 -4.20
CA PRO A 123 -6.00 -6.06 -5.05
C PRO A 123 -5.36 -4.80 -5.64
N LEU A 124 -4.53 -4.12 -4.84
CA LEU A 124 -3.78 -2.92 -5.26
C LEU A 124 -2.68 -3.21 -6.31
N LEU A 125 -2.33 -4.48 -6.50
CA LEU A 125 -1.40 -4.96 -7.54
C LEU A 125 -2.16 -5.58 -8.72
N GLY A 126 -3.47 -5.35 -8.84
CA GLY A 126 -4.29 -5.92 -9.90
C GLY A 126 -4.52 -7.42 -9.76
N GLY A 127 -4.42 -7.97 -8.55
CA GLY A 127 -4.57 -9.40 -8.29
C GLY A 127 -3.29 -10.22 -8.52
N MET A 128 -2.18 -9.57 -8.88
CA MET A 128 -0.86 -10.22 -8.93
C MET A 128 -0.28 -10.35 -7.52
N THR A 129 0.61 -11.33 -7.34
CA THR A 129 1.34 -11.46 -6.09
C THR A 129 2.50 -10.45 -6.05
N PRO A 130 2.83 -9.90 -4.87
CA PRO A 130 4.00 -9.04 -4.69
C PRO A 130 5.29 -9.66 -5.26
N THR A 131 5.50 -10.97 -5.13
CA THR A 131 6.66 -11.67 -5.71
C THR A 131 6.66 -11.64 -7.23
N GLN A 132 5.51 -11.80 -7.87
CA GLN A 132 5.39 -11.72 -9.34
C GLN A 132 5.58 -10.28 -9.84
N MET A 133 5.06 -9.30 -9.11
CA MET A 133 5.22 -7.88 -9.49
C MET A 133 6.68 -7.41 -9.30
N ALA A 134 7.38 -7.91 -8.28
CA ALA A 134 8.80 -7.64 -8.04
C ALA A 134 9.74 -8.21 -9.12
N ALA A 135 9.26 -9.06 -10.03
CA ALA A 135 10.06 -9.55 -11.16
C ALA A 135 10.42 -8.45 -12.19
N THR A 136 9.79 -7.28 -12.09
CA THR A 136 10.09 -6.11 -12.93
C THR A 136 10.58 -4.96 -12.05
N PRO A 137 11.59 -4.16 -12.47
CA PRO A 137 12.10 -3.05 -11.66
C PRO A 137 11.01 -2.03 -11.26
N ARG A 138 10.10 -1.72 -12.20
CA ARG A 138 8.97 -0.83 -11.97
C ARG A 138 7.91 -1.42 -11.03
N GLY A 139 7.78 -2.75 -10.99
CA GLY A 139 6.86 -3.45 -10.10
C GLY A 139 7.44 -3.62 -8.69
N GLU A 140 8.76 -3.77 -8.58
CA GLU A 140 9.49 -3.75 -7.33
C GLU A 140 9.26 -2.46 -6.55
N GLU A 141 9.43 -1.30 -7.20
CA GLU A 141 9.16 0.02 -6.60
C GLU A 141 7.73 0.13 -6.05
N LYS A 142 6.74 -0.40 -6.79
CA LYS A 142 5.34 -0.41 -6.34
C LYS A 142 5.12 -1.26 -5.11
N VAL A 143 5.74 -2.45 -5.05
CA VAL A 143 5.65 -3.34 -3.90
C VAL A 143 6.34 -2.72 -2.68
N LEU A 144 7.49 -2.07 -2.88
CA LEU A 144 8.20 -1.34 -1.83
C LEU A 144 7.39 -0.14 -1.31
N ALA A 145 6.74 0.61 -2.20
CA ALA A 145 5.84 1.70 -1.83
C ALA A 145 4.64 1.19 -1.02
N LEU A 146 4.07 0.04 -1.42
CA LEU A 146 3.00 -0.62 -0.69
C LEU A 146 3.43 -1.05 0.71
N LEU A 147 4.61 -1.68 0.85
CA LEU A 147 5.20 -2.03 2.13
C LEU A 147 5.50 -0.79 3.00
N ALA A 148 5.93 0.31 2.39
CA ALA A 148 6.15 1.58 3.09
C ALA A 148 4.84 2.26 3.55
N ALA A 149 3.72 1.99 2.89
CA ALA A 149 2.39 2.41 3.34
C ALA A 149 1.93 1.57 4.54
N TYR A 150 2.08 0.24 4.49
CA TYR A 150 1.81 -0.63 5.64
C TYR A 150 2.65 -0.25 6.87
N ALA A 151 3.92 0.06 6.69
CA ALA A 151 4.82 0.49 7.77
C ALA A 151 4.40 1.83 8.42
N ARG A 152 3.71 2.69 7.67
CA ARG A 152 3.25 4.00 8.15
C ARG A 152 1.88 3.95 8.85
N GLY A 153 1.26 2.78 8.93
CA GLY A 153 -0.09 2.61 9.46
C GLY A 153 -1.12 3.02 8.42
N ALA A 154 -1.57 2.02 7.65
CA ALA A 154 -2.91 2.05 7.08
C ALA A 154 -3.95 1.90 8.19
#